data_AF-A0A2V7UV19-F1
#
_entry.id   AF-A0A2V7UV19-F1
#
_cell.length_a   1.000
_cell.length_b   1.000
_cell.length_c   1.000
_cell.angle_alpha   90.00
_cell.angle_beta   90.00
_cell.angle_gamma   90.00
#
_symmetry.space_group_name_H-M   'P 1'
#
loop_
_entity.id
_entity.type
_entity.pdbx_description
1 polymer ?
#
loop_
_entity_poly.entity_id
_entity_poly.type
_entity_poly.pdbx_seq_one_letter_code
_entity_poly.pdbx_strand_id
1 'polypeptide(L)'
;MRVVNCDLVFVQGKGLDDLNDLLRGNPRYVFQIHERKRGREGWAVWRHKQQITHRGDVKLQQSGGTFWGQIRDRSNGMLTGAFLGWIVRNAHELVYRIEFRME
;
A
#
# COMPACT_ATOMS: atom_id res chain seq x y z
N MET A 1 12.17 -3.21 14.41
CA MET A 1 11.46 -3.26 13.11
C MET A 1 10.08 -3.79 13.40
N ARG A 2 9.03 -3.04 13.07
CA ARG A 2 7.64 -3.46 13.27
C ARG A 2 7.12 -4.02 11.94
N VAL A 3 6.42 -5.14 11.99
CA VAL A 3 5.68 -5.66 10.83
C VAL A 3 4.20 -5.45 11.12
N VAL A 4 3.49 -4.84 10.18
CA VAL A 4 2.04 -4.64 10.28
C VAL A 4 1.41 -5.37 9.12
N ASN A 5 0.57 -6.36 9.41
CA ASN A 5 -0.23 -7.02 8.40
C ASN A 5 -1.37 -6.08 8.01
N CYS A 6 -1.71 -6.02 6.73
CA CYS A 6 -2.80 -5.20 6.26
C CYS A 6 -3.63 -5.90 5.19
N ASP A 7 -4.94 -5.71 5.26
CA ASP A 7 -5.89 -6.19 4.28
C ASP A 7 -6.60 -4.98 3.69
N LEU A 8 -6.66 -4.94 2.36
CA LEU A 8 -7.42 -3.94 1.64
C LEU A 8 -8.61 -4.62 1.01
N VAL A 9 -9.78 -4.01 1.11
CA VAL A 9 -10.92 -4.45 0.35
C VAL A 9 -11.30 -3.37 -0.65
N PHE A 10 -11.21 -3.74 -1.92
CA PHE A 10 -11.43 -2.86 -3.05
C PHE A 10 -12.91 -2.78 -3.41
N VAL A 11 -13.31 -1.63 -3.95
CA VAL A 11 -14.61 -1.48 -4.61
C VAL A 11 -14.69 -2.45 -5.79
N GLN A 12 -15.90 -2.94 -6.11
CA GLN A 12 -16.10 -3.91 -7.19
C GLN A 12 -15.48 -3.43 -8.51
N GLY A 13 -14.68 -4.30 -9.14
CA GLY A 13 -13.99 -4.00 -10.41
C GLY A 13 -12.69 -3.21 -10.25
N LYS A 14 -12.29 -2.84 -9.03
CA LYS A 14 -11.00 -2.22 -8.72
C LYS A 14 -10.00 -3.22 -8.15
N GLY A 15 -8.72 -2.91 -8.25
CA GLY A 15 -7.67 -3.74 -7.68
C GLY A 15 -6.31 -3.06 -7.53
N LEU A 16 -5.28 -3.87 -7.38
CA LEU A 16 -3.92 -3.40 -7.09
C LEU A 16 -3.34 -2.57 -8.24
N ASP A 17 -3.72 -2.87 -9.49
CA ASP A 17 -3.29 -2.10 -10.65
C ASP A 17 -3.90 -0.68 -10.65
N ASP A 18 -5.19 -0.52 -10.31
CA ASP A 18 -5.81 0.81 -10.15
C ASP A 18 -5.11 1.62 -9.04
N LEU A 19 -4.79 0.98 -7.92
CA LEU A 19 -4.07 1.64 -6.82
C LEU A 19 -2.66 2.08 -7.26
N ASN A 20 -1.96 1.25 -8.03
CA ASN A 20 -0.66 1.59 -8.60
C ASN A 20 -0.76 2.77 -9.58
N ASP A 21 -1.81 2.83 -10.39
CA ASP A 21 -2.01 3.89 -11.36
C ASP A 21 -2.42 5.20 -10.67
N LEU A 22 -3.26 5.14 -9.63
CA LEU A 22 -3.57 6.29 -8.77
C LEU A 22 -2.31 6.86 -8.09
N LEU A 23 -1.46 5.97 -7.56
CA LEU A 23 -0.18 6.35 -6.99
C LEU A 23 0.69 7.10 -8.02
N ARG A 24 0.75 6.63 -9.27
CA ARG A 24 1.49 7.27 -10.35
C ARG A 24 0.88 8.59 -10.83
N GLY A 25 -0.44 8.69 -10.84
CA GLY A 25 -1.17 9.87 -11.30
C GLY A 25 -1.15 11.05 -10.32
N ASN A 26 -0.75 10.83 -9.07
CA ASN A 26 -0.69 11.89 -8.06
C ASN A 26 0.60 12.73 -8.21
N PRO A 27 0.51 14.05 -8.54
CA PRO A 27 1.70 14.90 -8.70
C PRO A 27 2.53 15.04 -7.42
N ARG A 28 1.92 14.78 -6.25
CA ARG A 28 2.59 14.71 -4.94
C ARG A 28 2.86 13.28 -4.51
N TYR A 29 3.23 12.41 -5.46
CA TYR A 29 3.52 11.01 -5.19
C TYR A 29 4.54 10.87 -4.04
N VAL A 30 4.08 10.46 -2.84
CA VAL A 30 4.94 10.31 -1.65
C VAL A 30 5.55 8.92 -1.53
N PHE A 31 4.92 7.92 -2.15
CA PHE A 31 5.46 6.58 -2.30
C PHE A 31 6.18 6.45 -3.65
N GLN A 32 6.88 5.35 -3.89
CA GLN A 32 7.55 4.96 -5.13
C GLN A 32 7.42 3.45 -5.29
N ILE A 33 7.06 2.98 -6.48
CA ILE A 33 7.03 1.55 -6.79
C ILE A 33 8.48 1.12 -6.90
N HIS A 34 8.91 0.26 -5.98
CA HIS A 34 10.22 -0.35 -6.02
C HIS A 34 10.20 -1.54 -6.97
N GLU A 35 9.22 -2.43 -6.80
CA GLU A 35 9.07 -3.65 -7.58
C GLU A 35 7.57 -3.99 -7.72
N ARG A 36 7.18 -4.66 -8.80
CA ARG A 36 5.82 -5.17 -8.95
C ARG A 36 5.71 -6.34 -9.93
N LYS A 37 4.64 -7.10 -9.78
CA LYS A 37 4.11 -8.08 -10.75
C LYS A 37 2.64 -7.77 -11.03
N ARG A 38 2.28 -7.64 -12.31
CA ARG A 38 0.90 -7.39 -12.77
C ARG A 38 0.09 -8.68 -12.93
N GLY A 39 -1.22 -8.54 -13.06
CA GLY A 39 -2.15 -9.64 -13.36
C GLY A 39 -2.90 -10.14 -12.14
N ARG A 40 -3.80 -11.13 -12.33
CA ARG A 40 -4.71 -11.63 -11.29
C ARG A 40 -4.00 -12.11 -10.02
N GLU A 41 -2.78 -12.63 -10.16
CA GLU A 41 -1.88 -13.07 -9.09
C GLU A 41 -0.70 -12.10 -8.97
N GLY A 42 -1.02 -10.86 -8.63
CA GLY A 42 -0.13 -9.69 -8.69
C GLY A 42 0.38 -9.26 -7.32
N TRP A 43 1.44 -8.45 -7.32
CA TRP A 43 1.95 -7.83 -6.10
C TRP A 43 2.69 -6.53 -6.43
N ALA A 44 2.80 -5.65 -5.45
CA ALA A 44 3.55 -4.41 -5.54
C ALA A 44 4.29 -4.13 -4.23
N VAL A 45 5.52 -3.64 -4.34
CA VAL A 45 6.32 -3.15 -3.23
C VAL A 45 6.53 -1.66 -3.42
N TRP A 46 6.14 -0.88 -2.43
CA TRP A 46 6.32 0.56 -2.39
C TRP A 46 7.26 0.99 -1.27
N ARG A 47 7.96 2.10 -1.54
CA ARG A 47 8.83 2.80 -0.60
C ARG A 47 8.40 4.26 -0.50
N HIS A 48 8.41 4.84 0.68
CA HIS A 48 8.23 6.28 0.80
C HIS A 48 9.46 7.02 0.22
N LYS A 49 9.28 8.14 -0.50
CA LYS A 49 10.39 8.90 -1.11
C LYS A 49 11.40 9.39 -0.08
N GLN A 50 10.92 9.80 1.10
CA GLN A 50 11.76 10.21 2.22
C GLN A 50 12.15 8.99 3.07
N GLN A 51 13.02 8.12 2.55
CA GLN A 51 13.49 6.90 3.24
C GLN A 51 14.27 7.16 4.54
N ILE A 52 14.74 8.39 4.77
CA ILE A 52 15.40 8.78 6.02
C ILE A 52 14.39 8.79 7.18
N THR A 53 13.19 9.34 6.96
CA THR A 53 12.15 9.54 7.98
C THR A 53 11.08 8.45 7.96
N HIS A 54 10.80 7.84 6.81
CA HIS A 54 9.76 6.83 6.60
C HIS A 54 10.38 5.52 6.08
N ARG A 55 11.36 5.00 6.80
CA ARG A 55 12.18 3.87 6.38
C ARG A 55 11.39 2.57 6.36
N GLY A 56 11.48 1.83 5.26
CA GLY A 56 10.87 0.52 5.12
C GLY A 56 10.10 0.33 3.82
N ASP A 57 9.34 -0.77 3.77
CA ASP A 57 8.62 -1.21 2.58
C ASP A 57 7.15 -1.48 2.90
N VAL A 58 6.26 -1.13 1.98
CA VAL A 58 4.86 -1.55 1.95
C VAL A 58 4.71 -2.55 0.82
N LYS A 59 4.38 -3.81 1.13
CA LYS A 59 4.12 -4.83 0.12
C LYS A 59 2.65 -5.22 0.14
N LEU A 60 1.95 -5.10 -0.97
CA LEU A 60 0.60 -5.64 -1.17
C LEU A 60 0.60 -6.69 -2.26
N GLN A 61 -0.32 -7.64 -2.13
CA GLN A 61 -0.49 -8.80 -3.00
C GLN A 61 -1.98 -8.97 -3.28
N GLN A 62 -2.30 -9.52 -4.46
CA GLN A 62 -3.66 -9.85 -4.86
C GLN A 62 -3.69 -11.29 -5.42
N SER A 63 -4.71 -12.04 -5.04
CA SER A 63 -4.97 -13.40 -5.52
C SER A 63 -6.45 -13.72 -5.37
N GLY A 64 -7.08 -14.31 -6.39
CA GLY A 64 -8.48 -14.76 -6.28
C GLY A 64 -9.48 -13.69 -5.80
N GLY A 65 -9.23 -12.40 -6.06
CA GLY A 65 -10.06 -11.28 -5.58
C GLY A 65 -9.84 -10.87 -4.12
N THR A 66 -8.89 -11.48 -3.43
CA THR A 66 -8.45 -11.11 -2.08
C THR A 66 -7.18 -10.25 -2.16
N PHE A 67 -7.05 -9.25 -1.30
CA PHE A 67 -5.91 -8.34 -1.27
C PHE A 67 -5.37 -8.18 0.14
N TRP A 68 -4.08 -8.47 0.30
CA TRP A 68 -3.43 -8.46 1.60
C TRP A 68 -1.96 -8.11 1.47
N GLY A 69 -1.31 -7.82 2.58
CA GLY A 69 0.11 -7.56 2.57
C GLY A 69 0.68 -7.13 3.90
N GLN A 70 1.88 -6.56 3.83
CA GLN A 70 2.70 -6.26 5.00
C GLN A 70 3.40 -4.92 4.85
N ILE A 71 3.40 -4.15 5.93
CA ILE A 71 4.24 -2.96 6.09
C ILE A 71 5.39 -3.32 7.01
N ARG A 72 6.61 -3.30 6.47
CA ARG A 72 7.86 -3.47 7.22
C ARG A 72 8.37 -2.10 7.65
N ASP A 73 7.88 -1.61 8.78
CA ASP A 73 8.19 -0.28 9.30
C ASP A 73 9.50 -0.29 10.12
N ARG A 74 10.48 0.50 9.68
CA ARG A 74 11.77 0.74 10.35
C ARG A 74 11.90 2.18 10.85
N SER A 75 10.78 2.85 11.02
CA SER A 75 10.62 4.28 11.34
C SER A 75 9.67 4.52 12.52
N ASN A 76 9.54 3.54 13.42
CA ASN A 76 8.70 3.63 14.63
C ASN A 76 7.22 4.00 14.35
N GLY A 77 6.65 3.51 13.23
CA GLY A 77 5.25 3.73 12.87
C GLY A 77 5.01 4.88 11.89
N MET A 78 6.04 5.67 11.57
CA MET A 78 5.92 6.80 10.62
C MET A 78 5.53 6.32 9.22
N LEU A 79 6.15 5.24 8.72
CA LEU A 79 5.81 4.67 7.41
C LEU A 79 4.39 4.13 7.40
N THR A 80 3.99 3.37 8.42
CA THR A 80 2.62 2.84 8.54
C THR A 80 1.60 3.98 8.55
N GLY A 81 1.83 5.02 9.35
CA GLY A 81 0.96 6.20 9.42
C GLY A 81 0.88 6.95 8.10
N ALA A 82 2.02 7.15 7.42
CA ALA A 82 2.06 7.80 6.10
C ALA A 82 1.28 7.01 5.05
N PHE A 83 1.41 5.68 5.04
CA PHE A 83 0.69 4.84 4.08
C PHE A 83 -0.81 4.88 4.34
N LEU A 84 -1.24 4.68 5.59
CA LEU A 84 -2.65 4.74 5.98
C LEU A 84 -3.26 6.10 5.66
N GLY A 85 -2.58 7.19 6.06
CA GLY A 85 -3.02 8.54 5.77
C GLY A 85 -3.10 8.84 4.28
N TRP A 86 -2.20 8.28 3.46
CA TRP A 86 -2.26 8.43 2.02
C TRP A 86 -3.45 7.68 1.42
N ILE A 87 -3.67 6.41 1.80
CA ILE A 87 -4.80 5.61 1.28
C ILE A 87 -6.13 6.29 1.60
N VAL A 88 -6.36 6.68 2.86
CA VAL A 88 -7.62 7.32 3.28
C VAL A 88 -7.90 8.62 2.53
N ARG A 89 -6.86 9.42 2.24
CA ARG A 89 -7.02 10.71 1.56
C ARG A 89 -7.17 10.58 0.05
N ASN A 90 -6.55 9.58 -0.58
CA ASN A 90 -6.40 9.55 -2.04
C ASN A 90 -7.13 8.38 -2.69
N ALA A 91 -7.33 7.26 -1.99
CA ALA A 91 -7.82 6.01 -2.56
C ALA A 91 -9.23 5.63 -2.09
N HIS A 92 -10.01 6.59 -1.56
CA HIS A 92 -11.37 6.35 -1.05
C HIS A 92 -12.34 5.82 -2.12
N GLU A 93 -12.12 6.15 -3.39
CA GLU A 93 -12.91 5.61 -4.53
C GLU A 93 -12.49 4.19 -4.93
N LEU A 94 -11.33 3.72 -4.46
CA LEU A 94 -10.78 2.41 -4.81
C LEU A 94 -10.91 1.41 -3.67
N VAL A 95 -10.76 1.84 -2.43
CA VAL A 95 -10.66 1.00 -1.24
C VAL A 95 -11.79 1.36 -0.28
N TYR A 96 -12.69 0.41 -0.02
CA TYR A 96 -13.84 0.61 0.86
C TYR A 96 -13.54 0.24 2.32
N ARG A 97 -12.61 -0.69 2.55
CA ARG A 97 -12.22 -1.13 3.90
C ARG A 97 -10.73 -1.38 3.96
N ILE A 98 -10.15 -1.00 5.08
CA ILE A 98 -8.74 -1.22 5.40
C ILE A 98 -8.68 -1.82 6.80
N GLU A 99 -7.96 -2.92 6.93
CA GLU A 99 -7.68 -3.54 8.23
C GLU A 99 -6.18 -3.59 8.45
N PHE A 100 -5.73 -3.19 9.64
CA PHE A 100 -4.35 -3.37 10.08
C PHE A 100 -4.33 -4.25 11.31
N ARG A 101 -3.43 -5.23 11.29
CA ARG A 101 -3.19 -6.15 12.39
C ARG A 101 -1.74 -6.01 12.82
N MET A 102 -1.56 -5.61 14.08
CA MET A 102 -0.26 -5.55 14.74
C MET A 102 -0.12 -6.81 15.59
N GLU A 103 0.77 -7.69 15.18
CA GLU A 103 1.17 -8.90 15.91
C GLU A 103 2.53 -8.67 16.58
#